data_AF-A0AAE0EYH7-F1
#
_entry.id   AF-A0AAE0EYH7-F1
#
_cell.length_a   1.000
_cell.length_b   1.000
_cell.length_c   1.000
_cell.angle_alpha   90.00
_cell.angle_beta   90.00
_cell.angle_gamma   90.00
#
_symmetry.space_group_name_H-M   'P 1'
#
loop_
_entity.id
_entity.type
_entity.pdbx_description
1 polymer ?
#
loop_
_entity_poly.entity_id
_entity_poly.type
_entity_poly.pdbx_seq_one_letter_code
_entity_poly.pdbx_strand_id
1 'polypeptide(L)'
;PARSFVRAREWAESFYGEELGTTLPPLYEKLTGPLPVCDDNLYDYSGGNETDSDEDSDRYGYWCLAAMRSAGDYGLVCPVRELARHLSDGGRRVHQYQFTCAPQYSANFPKNTVDKGAFHGAEVPFVFGDQFELTGSEERTLSQAMGCYWRNFAWRGDPNPMSGDNCPVPLKKWPAYTTAGDTTMILDEESPRTVQGLHVDRCDIFAKKKIAGPAESNPKWMI
;
A
#
# COMPACT_ATOMS: atom_id res chain seq x y z
N PRO A 1 -25.49 -6.67 3.75
CA PRO A 1 -24.96 -5.66 2.76
C PRO A 1 -25.14 -4.21 3.22
N ALA A 2 -26.36 -3.80 3.57
CA ALA A 2 -26.64 -2.42 4.01
C ALA A 2 -25.87 -2.01 5.28
N ARG A 3 -25.73 -2.90 6.27
CA ARG A 3 -25.04 -2.61 7.54
C ARG A 3 -23.54 -2.28 7.37
N SER A 4 -22.84 -3.04 6.53
CA SER A 4 -21.41 -2.82 6.28
C SER A 4 -21.15 -1.51 5.52
N PHE A 5 -22.01 -1.19 4.55
CA PHE A 5 -21.94 0.10 3.86
C PHE A 5 -22.21 1.28 4.79
N VAL A 6 -23.18 1.16 5.69
CA VAL A 6 -23.43 2.16 6.73
C VAL A 6 -22.21 2.34 7.63
N ARG A 7 -21.58 1.25 8.11
CA ARG A 7 -20.35 1.34 8.90
C ARG A 7 -19.18 1.99 8.15
N ALA A 8 -18.98 1.65 6.88
CA ALA A 8 -17.94 2.25 6.05
C ALA A 8 -18.15 3.77 5.89
N ARG A 9 -19.40 4.17 5.71
CA ARG A 9 -19.80 5.58 5.67
C ARG A 9 -19.59 6.27 7.01
N GLU A 10 -20.08 5.72 8.11
CA GLU A 10 -19.92 6.29 9.46
C GLU A 10 -18.44 6.48 9.81
N TRP A 11 -17.60 5.50 9.48
CA TRP A 11 -16.15 5.62 9.61
C TRP A 11 -15.60 6.78 8.77
N ALA A 12 -15.99 6.87 7.50
CA ALA A 12 -15.47 7.89 6.58
C ALA A 12 -15.96 9.30 6.96
N GLU A 13 -17.20 9.43 7.44
CA GLU A 13 -17.74 10.66 8.00
C GLU A 13 -16.94 11.08 9.25
N SER A 14 -16.65 10.14 10.14
CA SER A 14 -15.85 10.42 11.35
C SER A 14 -14.41 10.82 11.04
N PHE A 15 -13.81 10.24 10.00
CA PHE A 15 -12.39 10.44 9.71
C PHE A 15 -12.14 11.61 8.72
N TYR A 16 -13.04 11.81 7.76
CA TYR A 16 -12.87 12.78 6.66
C TYR A 16 -13.96 13.87 6.59
N GLY A 17 -15.00 13.76 7.41
CA GLY A 17 -16.17 14.64 7.37
C GLY A 17 -17.29 14.16 6.43
N GLU A 18 -18.48 14.75 6.61
CA GLU A 18 -19.74 14.33 5.99
C GLU A 18 -19.67 14.16 4.46
N GLU A 19 -19.04 15.10 3.76
CA GLU A 19 -18.92 15.10 2.30
C GLU A 19 -18.18 13.86 1.78
N LEU A 20 -17.05 13.51 2.41
CA LEU A 20 -16.23 12.37 2.01
C LEU A 20 -16.78 11.05 2.54
N GLY A 21 -17.58 11.11 3.60
CA GLY A 21 -18.32 9.97 4.14
C GLY A 21 -19.22 9.27 3.13
N THR A 22 -19.87 10.04 2.25
CA THR A 22 -20.73 9.47 1.19
C THR A 22 -19.97 9.15 -0.09
N THR A 23 -18.89 9.89 -0.37
CA THR A 23 -18.18 9.81 -1.65
C THR A 23 -17.11 8.71 -1.68
N LEU A 24 -16.40 8.48 -0.56
CA LEU A 24 -15.25 7.58 -0.53
C LEU A 24 -15.63 6.09 -0.52
N PRO A 25 -16.55 5.59 0.33
CA PRO A 25 -16.76 4.15 0.45
C PRO A 25 -16.98 3.42 -0.89
N PRO A 26 -17.83 3.91 -1.82
CA PRO A 26 -18.04 3.26 -3.10
C PRO A 26 -16.76 3.00 -3.92
N LEU A 27 -15.71 3.82 -3.74
CA LEU A 27 -14.43 3.66 -4.45
C LEU A 27 -13.60 2.47 -3.97
N TYR A 28 -13.96 1.88 -2.82
CA TYR A 28 -13.30 0.74 -2.20
C TYR A 28 -14.12 -0.55 -2.29
N GLU A 29 -15.19 -0.59 -3.08
CA GLU A 29 -15.98 -1.81 -3.29
C GLU A 29 -15.24 -2.85 -4.14
N LYS A 30 -14.35 -2.40 -5.02
CA LYS A 30 -13.57 -3.26 -5.92
C LYS A 30 -12.09 -3.07 -5.64
N LEU A 31 -11.56 -3.90 -4.75
CA LEU A 31 -10.14 -3.88 -4.39
C LEU A 31 -9.42 -5.07 -5.00
N THR A 32 -8.21 -4.84 -5.46
CA THR A 32 -7.30 -5.88 -5.94
C THR A 32 -6.36 -6.32 -4.83
N GLY A 33 -6.09 -7.62 -4.75
CA GLY A 33 -5.24 -8.21 -3.74
C GLY A 33 -3.73 -7.96 -3.92
N PRO A 34 -2.91 -8.43 -2.96
CA PRO A 34 -3.34 -9.12 -1.74
C PRO A 34 -4.04 -8.15 -0.77
N LEU A 35 -5.17 -8.60 -0.22
CA LEU A 35 -5.95 -7.85 0.77
C LEU A 35 -5.63 -8.40 2.15
N PRO A 36 -5.46 -7.54 3.17
CA PRO A 36 -5.44 -8.03 4.53
C PRO A 36 -6.77 -8.70 4.86
N VAL A 37 -6.73 -9.68 5.75
CA VAL A 37 -7.93 -10.21 6.37
C VAL A 37 -8.54 -9.12 7.25
N CYS A 38 -9.85 -8.98 7.17
CA CYS A 38 -10.64 -8.10 8.00
C CYS A 38 -11.60 -8.95 8.83
N ASP A 39 -11.09 -9.48 9.94
CA ASP A 39 -11.90 -10.06 11.00
C ASP A 39 -11.94 -9.04 12.16
N ASP A 40 -13.08 -8.90 12.85
CA ASP A 40 -13.22 -8.05 14.04
C ASP A 40 -12.21 -8.46 15.14
N ASN A 41 -11.63 -9.67 15.05
CA ASN A 41 -10.59 -10.21 15.92
C ASN A 41 -9.14 -9.87 15.52
N LEU A 42 -8.88 -9.00 14.53
CA LEU A 42 -7.51 -8.76 14.05
C LEU A 42 -6.52 -8.21 15.12
N TYR A 43 -7.06 -7.77 16.26
CA TYR A 43 -6.34 -7.31 17.45
C TYR A 43 -6.67 -8.11 18.72
N ASP A 44 -7.59 -9.09 18.68
CA ASP A 44 -7.92 -9.89 19.85
C ASP A 44 -7.03 -11.14 19.90
N TYR A 45 -6.13 -11.17 20.87
CA TYR A 45 -5.23 -12.29 21.15
C TYR A 45 -5.92 -13.42 21.94
N SER A 46 -7.25 -13.38 22.08
CA SER A 46 -8.01 -14.43 22.75
C SER A 46 -8.83 -15.24 21.74
N GLY A 47 -8.45 -16.51 21.61
CA GLY A 47 -9.10 -17.45 20.70
C GLY A 47 -10.58 -17.61 21.00
N GLY A 48 -11.42 -17.10 20.11
CA GLY A 48 -12.85 -17.38 20.05
C GLY A 48 -13.16 -18.19 18.80
N ASN A 49 -13.58 -19.44 18.97
CA ASN A 49 -14.25 -20.20 17.92
C ASN A 49 -15.60 -19.55 17.65
N GLU A 50 -15.89 -19.12 16.43
CA GLU A 50 -17.28 -19.06 15.98
C GLU A 50 -17.38 -19.29 14.47
N THR A 51 -18.18 -20.30 14.15
CA THR A 51 -18.60 -20.68 12.81
C THR A 51 -19.65 -19.69 12.34
N ASP A 52 -19.30 -18.79 11.43
CA ASP A 52 -20.30 -17.97 10.75
C ASP A 52 -20.13 -18.07 9.23
N SER A 53 -21.24 -18.34 8.57
CA SER A 53 -21.34 -18.80 7.18
C SER A 53 -20.77 -17.82 6.15
N ASP A 54 -20.15 -18.38 5.11
CA ASP A 54 -19.38 -17.74 4.03
C ASP A 54 -20.05 -16.57 3.26
N GLU A 55 -21.34 -16.26 3.47
CA GLU A 55 -22.04 -15.16 2.77
C GLU A 55 -22.08 -13.81 3.54
N ASP A 56 -21.73 -13.81 4.82
CA ASP A 56 -21.69 -12.59 5.65
C ASP A 56 -20.25 -12.09 5.91
N SER A 57 -19.25 -12.99 5.88
CA SER A 57 -17.82 -12.68 6.03
C SER A 57 -17.29 -11.71 4.95
N ASP A 58 -17.68 -11.93 3.68
CA ASP A 58 -17.35 -11.02 2.56
C ASP A 58 -17.87 -9.60 2.79
N ARG A 59 -18.96 -9.45 3.56
CA ARG A 59 -19.58 -8.17 3.85
C ARG A 59 -19.10 -7.56 5.16
N TYR A 60 -18.72 -8.35 6.17
CA TYR A 60 -17.99 -7.82 7.33
C TYR A 60 -16.60 -7.31 6.93
N GLY A 61 -15.96 -7.89 5.92
CA GLY A 61 -14.69 -7.41 5.38
C GLY A 61 -14.77 -6.03 4.72
N TYR A 62 -15.87 -5.70 4.03
CA TYR A 62 -15.95 -4.47 3.23
C TYR A 62 -15.73 -3.18 4.03
N TRP A 63 -16.41 -2.99 5.16
CA TRP A 63 -16.26 -1.75 5.94
C TRP A 63 -14.82 -1.58 6.42
N CYS A 64 -14.20 -2.67 6.89
CA CYS A 64 -12.84 -2.67 7.41
C CYS A 64 -11.83 -2.43 6.28
N LEU A 65 -12.02 -3.07 5.12
CA LEU A 65 -11.18 -2.86 3.94
C LEU A 65 -11.31 -1.42 3.42
N ALA A 66 -12.53 -0.88 3.34
CA ALA A 66 -12.77 0.50 2.92
C ALA A 66 -12.12 1.49 3.90
N ALA A 67 -12.26 1.26 5.21
CA ALA A 67 -11.61 2.05 6.24
C ALA A 67 -10.08 2.01 6.12
N MET A 68 -9.46 0.83 6.10
CA MET A 68 -8.01 0.69 6.02
C MET A 68 -7.43 1.21 4.72
N ARG A 69 -8.05 0.88 3.58
CA ARG A 69 -7.55 1.32 2.26
C ARG A 69 -7.70 2.82 2.09
N SER A 70 -8.81 3.40 2.53
CA SER A 70 -8.96 4.85 2.46
C SER A 70 -8.00 5.57 3.39
N ALA A 71 -7.78 5.07 4.61
CA ALA A 71 -6.79 5.63 5.53
C ALA A 71 -5.37 5.57 4.97
N GLY A 72 -4.98 4.47 4.33
CA GLY A 72 -3.70 4.34 3.64
C GLY A 72 -3.58 5.27 2.42
N ASP A 73 -4.65 5.39 1.63
CA ASP A 73 -4.69 6.28 0.47
C ASP A 73 -4.54 7.75 0.91
N TYR A 74 -5.25 8.17 1.95
CA TYR A 74 -5.15 9.52 2.53
C TYR A 74 -3.81 9.80 3.20
N GLY A 75 -3.33 8.88 4.04
CA GLY A 75 -2.16 9.11 4.90
C GLY A 75 -0.82 8.93 4.20
N LEU A 76 -0.75 8.11 3.15
CA LEU A 76 0.50 7.72 2.50
C LEU A 76 0.45 7.85 0.98
N VAL A 77 -0.45 7.12 0.31
CA VAL A 77 -0.38 6.93 -1.15
C VAL A 77 -0.61 8.24 -1.90
N CYS A 78 -1.69 8.96 -1.59
CA CYS A 78 -2.05 10.16 -2.33
C CYS A 78 -1.10 11.34 -2.06
N PRO A 79 -0.66 11.62 -0.82
CA PRO A 79 0.40 12.60 -0.57
C PRO A 79 1.72 12.27 -1.31
N VAL A 80 2.12 11.00 -1.37
CA VAL A 80 3.33 10.57 -2.10
C VAL A 80 3.16 10.76 -3.61
N ARG A 81 1.98 10.47 -4.17
CA ARG A 81 1.67 10.75 -5.58
C ARG A 81 1.75 12.25 -5.88
N GLU A 82 1.15 13.10 -5.05
CA GLU A 82 1.21 14.56 -5.25
C GLU A 82 2.65 15.09 -5.14
N LEU A 83 3.45 14.54 -4.22
CA LEU A 83 4.88 14.86 -4.14
C LEU A 83 5.63 14.45 -5.43
N ALA A 84 5.36 13.25 -5.97
CA ALA A 84 5.98 12.79 -7.21
C ALA A 84 5.64 13.70 -8.41
N ARG A 85 4.37 14.13 -8.50
CA ARG A 85 3.89 15.09 -9.52
C ARG A 85 4.62 16.43 -9.40
N HIS A 86 4.64 17.03 -8.21
CA HIS A 86 5.32 18.31 -7.99
C HIS A 86 6.83 18.26 -8.26
N LEU A 87 7.51 17.18 -7.84
CA LEU A 87 8.93 17.02 -8.11
C LEU A 87 9.21 16.83 -9.61
N SER A 88 8.39 16.04 -10.29
CA SER A 88 8.47 15.82 -11.74
C SER A 88 8.26 17.11 -12.53
N ASP A 89 7.20 17.87 -12.22
CA ASP A 89 6.92 19.16 -12.87
C ASP A 89 8.01 20.20 -12.58
N GLY A 90 8.65 20.11 -11.41
CA GLY A 90 9.85 20.87 -11.06
C GLY A 90 11.14 20.40 -11.76
N GLY A 91 11.06 19.47 -12.71
CA GLY A 91 12.18 18.97 -13.50
C GLY A 91 13.10 17.99 -12.76
N ARG A 92 12.65 17.40 -11.63
CA ARG A 92 13.40 16.35 -10.94
C ARG A 92 13.13 14.99 -11.57
N ARG A 93 14.16 14.14 -11.55
CA ARG A 93 14.04 12.74 -11.97
C ARG A 93 13.44 11.96 -10.81
N VAL A 94 12.20 11.50 -10.98
CA VAL A 94 11.43 10.80 -9.94
C VAL A 94 11.21 9.36 -10.37
N HIS A 95 11.29 8.41 -9.44
CA HIS A 95 10.95 7.01 -9.66
C HIS A 95 10.01 6.58 -8.52
N GLN A 96 8.78 6.22 -8.87
CA GLN A 96 7.73 5.85 -7.90
C GLN A 96 7.49 4.34 -7.96
N TYR A 97 7.35 3.71 -6.79
CA TYR A 97 6.89 2.33 -6.66
C TYR A 97 5.75 2.20 -5.64
N GLN A 98 5.02 1.09 -5.74
CA GLN A 98 4.15 0.57 -4.70
C GLN A 98 4.53 -0.88 -4.42
N PHE A 99 4.82 -1.16 -3.15
CA PHE A 99 5.09 -2.51 -2.68
C PHE A 99 3.77 -3.20 -2.33
N THR A 100 3.56 -4.41 -2.83
CA THR A 100 2.31 -5.16 -2.66
C THR A 100 2.50 -6.62 -2.29
N CYS A 101 3.73 -7.06 -1.95
CA CYS A 101 3.96 -8.40 -1.41
C CYS A 101 3.46 -8.48 0.05
N ALA A 102 2.73 -9.54 0.38
CA ALA A 102 2.32 -9.83 1.75
C ALA A 102 3.38 -10.76 2.36
N PRO A 103 4.18 -10.30 3.35
CA PRO A 103 5.27 -11.12 3.87
C PRO A 103 4.76 -12.40 4.53
N GLN A 104 5.47 -13.50 4.30
CA GLN A 104 5.21 -14.79 4.94
C GLN A 104 5.48 -14.74 6.45
N TYR A 105 6.46 -13.92 6.86
CA TYR A 105 6.83 -13.71 8.24
C TYR A 105 7.28 -12.26 8.48
N SER A 106 7.00 -11.73 9.67
CA SER A 106 7.61 -10.49 10.15
C SER A 106 7.78 -10.51 11.65
N ALA A 107 8.88 -9.94 12.16
CA ALA A 107 9.13 -9.84 13.60
C ALA A 107 8.06 -8.98 14.32
N ASN A 108 7.38 -8.10 13.57
CA ASN A 108 6.29 -7.27 14.08
C ASN A 108 5.01 -8.05 14.37
N PHE A 109 4.83 -9.22 13.73
CA PHE A 109 3.62 -10.02 13.82
C PHE A 109 3.96 -11.49 14.10
N PRO A 110 3.94 -11.93 15.38
CA PRO A 110 4.39 -13.27 15.78
C PRO A 110 3.56 -14.41 15.18
N LYS A 111 2.38 -14.13 14.61
CA LYS A 111 1.52 -15.08 13.89
C LYS A 111 0.77 -14.35 12.77
N ASN A 112 0.30 -15.10 11.77
CA ASN A 112 -0.62 -14.65 10.73
C ASN A 112 -0.14 -13.38 9.97
N THR A 113 1.15 -13.32 9.61
CA THR A 113 1.72 -12.15 8.91
C THR A 113 1.08 -11.93 7.55
N VAL A 114 0.85 -13.00 6.79
CA VAL A 114 0.21 -12.93 5.46
C VAL A 114 -1.16 -12.24 5.53
N ASP A 115 -1.91 -12.45 6.61
CA ASP A 115 -3.23 -11.86 6.84
C ASP A 115 -3.18 -10.33 7.04
N LYS A 116 -2.00 -9.75 7.26
CA LYS A 116 -1.81 -8.29 7.35
C LYS A 116 -1.59 -7.65 5.99
N GLY A 117 -1.44 -8.45 4.92
CA GLY A 117 -1.09 -7.96 3.60
C GLY A 117 0.26 -7.23 3.57
N ALA A 118 0.43 -6.33 2.60
CA ALA A 118 1.56 -5.41 2.53
C ALA A 118 1.36 -4.24 3.52
N PHE A 119 1.56 -4.50 4.82
CA PHE A 119 1.40 -3.51 5.88
C PHE A 119 2.51 -2.44 5.86
N HIS A 120 2.33 -1.36 6.63
CA HIS A 120 3.31 -0.28 6.70
C HIS A 120 4.68 -0.78 7.24
N GLY A 121 5.74 -0.63 6.45
CA GLY A 121 7.09 -1.10 6.80
C GLY A 121 7.38 -2.54 6.39
N ALA A 122 6.41 -3.26 5.80
CA ALA A 122 6.59 -4.62 5.30
C ALA A 122 7.69 -4.74 4.24
N GLU A 123 8.01 -3.66 3.54
CA GLU A 123 9.02 -3.64 2.48
C GLU A 123 10.45 -3.52 3.02
N VAL A 124 10.62 -3.08 4.28
CA VAL A 124 11.95 -2.77 4.85
C VAL A 124 12.88 -3.98 4.82
N PRO A 125 12.48 -5.18 5.29
CA PRO A 125 13.32 -6.38 5.18
C PRO A 125 13.77 -6.69 3.74
N PHE A 126 12.90 -6.42 2.76
CA PHE A 126 13.19 -6.67 1.34
C PHE A 126 14.23 -5.70 0.79
N VAL A 127 14.20 -4.43 1.20
CA VAL A 127 15.22 -3.44 0.83
C VAL A 127 16.60 -3.82 1.37
N PHE A 128 16.66 -4.33 2.61
CA PHE A 128 17.91 -4.63 3.30
C PHE A 128 18.41 -6.06 3.10
N GLY A 129 17.63 -6.95 2.47
CA GLY A 129 18.02 -8.34 2.27
C GLY A 129 18.06 -9.15 3.57
N ASP A 130 17.17 -8.82 4.52
CA ASP A 130 17.11 -9.44 5.83
C ASP A 130 16.74 -10.93 5.73
N GLN A 131 17.71 -11.81 5.99
CA GLN A 131 17.51 -13.26 5.84
C GLN A 131 16.64 -13.87 6.96
N PHE A 132 16.39 -13.15 8.05
CA PHE A 132 15.54 -13.60 9.13
C PHE A 132 14.06 -13.44 8.77
N GLU A 133 13.67 -12.32 8.16
CA GLU A 133 12.28 -12.09 7.73
C GLU A 133 11.95 -12.62 6.33
N LEU A 134 12.94 -12.79 5.44
CA LEU A 134 12.73 -13.31 4.08
C LEU A 134 12.73 -14.85 4.06
N THR A 135 11.59 -15.45 4.37
CA THR A 135 11.44 -16.90 4.50
C THR A 135 11.15 -17.61 3.18
N GLY A 136 10.51 -16.94 2.22
CA GLY A 136 10.10 -17.48 0.92
C GLY A 136 11.13 -17.28 -0.20
N SER A 137 11.12 -18.16 -1.20
CA SER A 137 11.98 -18.05 -2.39
C SER A 137 11.67 -16.82 -3.23
N GLU A 138 10.38 -16.53 -3.40
CA GLU A 138 9.84 -15.40 -4.14
C GLU A 138 10.17 -14.09 -3.42
N GLU A 139 10.07 -14.07 -2.09
CA GLU A 139 10.45 -12.92 -1.26
C GLU A 139 11.94 -12.59 -1.40
N ARG A 140 12.80 -13.62 -1.38
CA ARG A 140 14.25 -13.47 -1.61
C ARG A 140 14.55 -12.96 -3.02
N THR A 141 13.83 -13.45 -4.01
CA THR A 141 13.96 -13.01 -5.41
C THR A 141 13.55 -11.54 -5.56
N LEU A 142 12.42 -11.15 -4.96
CA LEU A 142 11.97 -9.76 -4.90
C LEU A 142 12.98 -8.87 -4.17
N SER A 143 13.47 -9.31 -3.01
CA SER A 143 14.47 -8.58 -2.23
C SER A 143 15.77 -8.36 -3.01
N GLN A 144 16.24 -9.35 -3.77
CA GLN A 144 17.38 -9.21 -4.67
C GLN A 144 17.14 -8.13 -5.73
N ALA A 145 15.95 -8.10 -6.35
CA ALA A 145 15.60 -7.08 -7.32
C ALA A 145 15.55 -5.68 -6.68
N MET A 146 14.91 -5.56 -5.51
CA MET A 146 14.81 -4.32 -4.75
C MET A 146 16.19 -3.80 -4.36
N GLY A 147 17.06 -4.66 -3.85
CA GLY A 147 18.44 -4.31 -3.50
C GLY A 147 19.22 -3.78 -4.70
N CYS A 148 19.06 -4.37 -5.89
CA CYS A 148 19.68 -3.84 -7.10
C CYS A 148 19.12 -2.47 -7.50
N TYR A 149 17.78 -2.29 -7.52
CA TYR A 149 17.17 -1.00 -7.85
C TYR A 149 17.63 0.09 -6.89
N TRP A 150 17.60 -0.15 -5.59
CA TRP A 150 18.00 0.80 -4.56
C TRP A 150 19.49 1.14 -4.63
N ARG A 151 20.36 0.14 -4.80
CA ARG A 151 21.80 0.34 -4.99
C ARG A 151 22.09 1.17 -6.25
N ASN A 152 21.44 0.84 -7.36
CA ASN A 152 21.60 1.56 -8.62
C ASN A 152 21.13 3.02 -8.47
N PHE A 153 19.97 3.24 -7.85
CA PHE A 153 19.47 4.59 -7.58
C PHE A 153 20.41 5.38 -6.66
N ALA A 154 20.90 4.79 -5.57
CA ALA A 154 21.83 5.45 -4.66
C ALA A 154 23.14 5.89 -5.35
N TRP A 155 23.63 5.09 -6.31
CA TRP A 155 24.87 5.41 -7.02
C TRP A 155 24.73 6.59 -8.00
N ARG A 156 23.61 6.69 -8.73
CA ARG A 156 23.51 7.60 -9.91
C ARG A 156 22.15 8.26 -10.13
N GLY A 157 21.20 8.03 -9.23
CA GLY A 157 19.82 8.52 -9.33
C GLY A 157 19.00 7.86 -10.45
N ASP A 158 19.37 6.67 -10.90
CA ASP A 158 18.62 5.86 -11.87
C ASP A 158 18.64 4.39 -11.43
N PRO A 159 17.48 3.78 -11.11
CA PRO A 159 17.40 2.42 -10.57
C PRO A 159 17.71 1.34 -11.63
N ASN A 160 17.70 1.67 -12.93
CA ASN A 160 17.78 0.68 -14.00
C ASN A 160 19.15 0.00 -14.13
N PRO A 161 19.19 -1.25 -14.64
CA PRO A 161 20.43 -2.00 -14.81
C PRO A 161 21.40 -1.32 -15.77
N MET A 162 22.68 -1.63 -15.61
CA MET A 162 23.78 -1.03 -16.38
C MET A 162 24.64 -2.10 -17.05
N SER A 163 25.50 -1.65 -17.96
CA SER A 163 26.58 -2.50 -18.45
C SER A 163 27.50 -2.89 -17.29
N GLY A 164 27.69 -4.20 -17.09
CA GLY A 164 28.47 -4.74 -15.98
C GLY A 164 27.74 -4.75 -14.62
N ASP A 165 26.44 -4.47 -14.59
CA ASP A 165 25.65 -4.66 -13.37
C ASP A 165 25.50 -6.16 -13.07
N ASN A 166 26.00 -6.58 -11.90
CA ASN A 166 25.95 -7.96 -11.42
C ASN A 166 24.70 -8.21 -10.56
N CYS A 167 23.53 -7.74 -11.01
CA CYS A 167 22.28 -8.07 -10.34
C CYS A 167 22.00 -9.58 -10.50
N PRO A 168 21.71 -10.32 -9.41
CA PRO A 168 21.49 -11.78 -9.49
C PRO A 168 20.16 -12.15 -10.14
N VAL A 169 19.29 -11.16 -10.38
CA VAL A 169 17.97 -11.31 -10.99
C VAL A 169 17.77 -10.29 -12.12
N PRO A 170 16.99 -10.64 -13.16
CA PRO A 170 16.66 -9.69 -14.22
C PRO A 170 15.79 -8.55 -13.69
N LEU A 171 16.16 -7.31 -14.03
CA LEU A 171 15.39 -6.13 -13.66
C LEU A 171 14.47 -5.68 -14.79
N LYS A 172 13.22 -5.36 -14.43
CA LYS A 172 12.30 -4.65 -15.31
C LYS A 172 12.72 -3.19 -15.43
N LYS A 173 12.56 -2.60 -16.62
CA LYS A 173 12.80 -1.17 -16.78
C LYS A 173 11.82 -0.37 -15.91
N TRP A 174 12.36 0.48 -15.04
CA TRP A 174 11.65 1.42 -14.20
C TRP A 174 11.73 2.82 -14.83
N PRO A 175 10.70 3.25 -15.56
CA PRO A 175 10.70 4.57 -16.18
C PRO A 175 10.70 5.66 -15.11
N ALA A 176 11.28 6.82 -15.45
CA ALA A 176 11.08 8.02 -14.64
C ALA A 176 9.59 8.39 -14.67
N TYR A 177 9.07 8.76 -13.50
CA TYR A 177 7.72 9.28 -13.34
C TYR A 177 7.58 10.56 -14.17
N THR A 178 6.42 10.72 -14.80
CA THR A 178 5.99 11.97 -15.42
C THR A 178 4.54 12.20 -15.08
N THR A 179 4.16 13.46 -14.88
CA THR A 179 2.78 13.86 -14.57
C THR A 179 1.77 13.38 -15.61
N ALA A 180 2.19 13.28 -16.88
CA ALA A 180 1.37 12.78 -17.98
C ALA A 180 1.27 11.24 -18.02
N GLY A 181 2.34 10.53 -17.66
CA GLY A 181 2.39 9.07 -17.69
C GLY A 181 1.89 8.39 -16.40
N ASP A 182 1.91 9.12 -15.28
CA ASP A 182 1.49 8.68 -13.94
C ASP A 182 1.87 7.23 -13.62
N THR A 183 3.12 6.89 -13.91
CA THR A 183 3.59 5.51 -13.95
C THR A 183 4.20 5.10 -12.61
N THR A 184 3.71 3.99 -12.05
CA THR A 184 4.20 3.41 -10.80
C THR A 184 4.76 2.01 -11.05
N MET A 185 5.92 1.71 -10.47
CA MET A 185 6.46 0.34 -10.41
C MET A 185 5.74 -0.45 -9.31
N ILE A 186 5.11 -1.56 -9.64
CA ILE A 186 4.60 -2.51 -8.65
C ILE A 186 5.72 -3.50 -8.32
N LEU A 187 5.98 -3.66 -7.03
CA LEU A 187 6.97 -4.59 -6.48
C LEU A 187 6.23 -5.64 -5.65
N ASP A 188 6.09 -6.84 -6.20
CA ASP A 188 5.49 -8.01 -5.56
C ASP A 188 6.25 -9.30 -5.87
N GLU A 189 5.78 -10.40 -5.28
CA GLU A 189 6.38 -11.74 -5.34
C GLU A 189 6.33 -12.41 -6.73
N GLU A 190 5.48 -11.92 -7.65
CA GLU A 190 5.40 -12.46 -9.01
C GLU A 190 6.53 -11.90 -9.90
N SER A 191 6.49 -10.59 -10.16
CA SER A 191 7.52 -9.89 -10.91
C SER A 191 7.30 -8.37 -10.92
N PRO A 192 8.39 -7.56 -10.91
CA PRO A 192 8.28 -6.12 -11.07
C PRO A 192 7.59 -5.74 -12.39
N ARG A 193 6.54 -4.91 -12.30
CA ARG A 193 5.78 -4.41 -13.47
C ARG A 193 5.40 -2.95 -13.30
N THR A 194 5.06 -2.28 -14.39
CA THR A 194 4.61 -0.88 -14.36
C THR A 194 3.11 -0.78 -14.59
N VAL A 195 2.43 0.06 -13.83
CA VAL A 195 1.04 0.46 -14.04
C VAL A 195 0.95 1.97 -14.26
N GLN A 196 -0.12 2.43 -14.91
CA GLN A 196 -0.40 3.86 -15.11
C GLN A 196 -1.68 4.25 -14.37
N GLY A 197 -1.71 5.46 -13.83
CA GLY A 197 -2.92 6.03 -13.22
C GLY A 197 -3.37 5.28 -11.96
N LEU A 198 -2.43 4.77 -11.17
CA LEU A 198 -2.73 4.05 -9.94
C LEU A 198 -3.39 5.00 -8.92
N HIS A 199 -4.60 4.63 -8.45
CA HIS A 199 -5.38 5.38 -7.46
C HIS A 199 -5.79 6.81 -7.86
N VAL A 200 -5.76 7.17 -9.14
CA VAL A 200 -6.12 8.53 -9.63
C VAL A 200 -7.52 8.95 -9.16
N ASP A 201 -8.50 8.05 -9.27
CA ASP A 201 -9.90 8.27 -8.90
C ASP A 201 -10.07 8.70 -7.44
N ARG A 202 -9.26 8.13 -6.53
CA ARG A 202 -9.29 8.42 -5.09
C ARG A 202 -8.39 9.59 -4.74
N CYS A 203 -7.18 9.63 -5.30
CA CYS A 203 -6.21 10.67 -4.98
C CYS A 203 -6.63 12.05 -5.48
N ASP A 204 -7.31 12.14 -6.62
CA ASP A 204 -7.82 13.42 -7.11
C ASP A 204 -8.95 13.97 -6.20
N ILE A 205 -9.67 13.10 -5.48
CA ILE A 205 -10.66 13.52 -4.46
C ILE A 205 -9.93 14.05 -3.22
N PHE A 206 -8.94 13.32 -2.72
CA PHE A 206 -8.14 13.76 -1.57
C PHE A 206 -7.35 15.04 -1.85
N ALA A 207 -6.85 15.24 -3.07
CA ALA A 207 -6.10 16.44 -3.46
C ALA A 207 -6.97 17.70 -3.58
N LYS A 208 -8.25 17.57 -3.99
CA LYS A 208 -9.19 18.70 -4.09
C LYS A 208 -9.57 19.28 -2.74
N LYS A 209 -9.56 18.46 -1.68
CA LYS A 209 -9.59 18.96 -0.32
C LYS A 209 -8.20 19.51 -0.02
N LYS A 210 -8.08 20.83 0.13
CA LYS A 210 -7.00 21.38 0.97
C LYS A 210 -7.12 20.61 2.28
N ILE A 211 -6.16 19.72 2.55
CA ILE A 211 -6.05 19.08 3.85
C ILE A 211 -5.86 20.24 4.82
N ALA A 212 -6.95 20.71 5.41
CA ALA A 212 -6.85 21.30 6.73
C ALA A 212 -6.15 20.19 7.49
N GLY A 213 -4.87 20.41 7.85
CA GLY A 213 -4.18 19.51 8.76
C GLY A 213 -5.11 19.19 9.92
N PRO A 214 -5.00 17.99 10.51
CA PRO A 214 -5.97 17.51 11.50
C PRO A 214 -6.32 18.68 12.42
N ALA A 215 -7.60 19.07 12.44
CA ALA A 215 -8.09 20.04 13.41
C ALA A 215 -7.47 19.63 14.75
N GLU A 216 -6.83 20.57 15.45
CA GLU A 216 -6.04 20.32 16.66
C GLU A 216 -6.81 19.44 17.65
N SER A 217 -6.71 18.13 17.46
CA SER A 217 -7.27 17.08 18.28
C SER A 217 -6.37 15.87 18.07
N ASN A 218 -5.14 16.02 18.54
CA ASN A 218 -4.26 14.98 19.06
C ASN A 218 -4.45 13.59 18.40
N PRO A 219 -3.79 13.29 17.26
CA PRO A 219 -3.89 11.99 16.62
C PRO A 219 -3.12 10.96 17.46
N LYS A 220 -3.83 10.28 18.36
CA LYS A 220 -3.33 9.15 19.17
C LYS A 220 -2.97 7.89 18.35
N TRP A 221 -3.07 7.93 17.02
CA TRP A 221 -3.01 6.75 16.15
C TRP A 221 -1.69 6.58 15.40
N MET A 222 -0.65 7.35 15.73
CA MET A 222 0.65 7.31 15.03
C MET A 222 1.72 6.50 15.79
N ILE A 223 1.32 5.45 16.51
CA ILE A 223 2.21 4.47 17.16
C ILE A 223 1.68 3.07 16.88
#